data_AF-A6H1B2-F1
#
_entry.id   AF-A6H1B2-F1
#
_cell.length_a   1.000
_cell.length_b   1.000
_cell.length_c   1.000
_cell.angle_alpha   90.00
_cell.angle_beta   90.00
_cell.angle_gamma   90.00
#
_symmetry.space_group_name_H-M   'P 1'
#
loop_
_entity.id
_entity.type
_entity.pdbx_description
1 polymer ?
#
loop_
_entity_poly.entity_id
_entity_poly.type
_entity_poly.pdbx_seq_one_letter_code
_entity_poly.pdbx_strand_id
1 'polypeptide(L)'
;MRIKILLFLLTTFYVSNAQKNQGIIGESNWFDGWTNFRPKSTEYDQATRILVGDIKENMTLTKNNVYLIMGTVHVANKAVLTIEPGTVIRGDFNTTGTLAIVKGSKIMAVGTDTNPIIFTSNKPVSERKPGDWGGVILMGDAPINRFGGVSASFYEPNPLYNLFGGLNENSDSGILKYVRIEFAGKKIDSKISLNGLTLAALGSKTKIEYVQISFSSDDSVEVIGGNIDFSNIISYRATDDDFDYSMGVQSTMNNSIAIRNPYASDNTRSRCFEIDSYDKIENYDPTKKKTYIKLNNVTMTNDEENTMGLVKEAISLKPDSYIEVNKCLVAGFSSFIALDDKCLERDNFKKNKIYNSTIDSCAELFTDEALVKALNVNDWFMQTDKLLNITKVGINSLFINNNVKHKPDFRLK
;
A
#
# COMPACT_ATOMS: atom_id res chain seq x y z
N MET A 1 -57.60 31.91 42.29
CA MET A 1 -56.87 32.17 41.04
C MET A 1 -55.66 31.22 40.98
N ARG A 2 -55.75 30.10 40.26
CA ARG A 2 -54.67 29.09 40.15
C ARG A 2 -53.97 29.29 38.81
N ILE A 3 -52.72 29.76 38.83
CA ILE A 3 -51.88 29.91 37.64
C ILE A 3 -51.19 28.56 37.40
N LYS A 4 -51.55 27.87 36.31
CA LYS A 4 -50.81 26.72 35.81
C LYS A 4 -49.72 27.24 34.88
N ILE A 5 -48.46 27.17 35.33
CA ILE A 5 -47.29 27.43 34.48
C ILE A 5 -47.05 26.15 33.67
N LEU A 6 -47.24 26.24 32.36
CA LEU A 6 -46.95 25.18 31.41
C LEU A 6 -45.48 25.34 30.98
N LEU A 7 -44.61 24.45 31.45
CA LEU A 7 -43.19 24.44 31.10
C LEU A 7 -43.03 23.70 29.77
N PHE A 8 -42.75 24.43 28.68
CA PHE A 8 -42.38 23.84 27.40
C PHE A 8 -40.92 23.39 27.46
N LEU A 9 -40.68 22.07 27.52
CA LEU A 9 -39.35 21.50 27.34
C LEU A 9 -39.02 21.52 25.84
N LEU A 10 -38.13 22.41 25.43
CA LEU A 10 -37.53 22.37 24.09
C LEU A 10 -36.47 21.25 24.08
N THR A 11 -36.81 20.08 23.56
CA THR A 11 -35.82 19.02 23.29
C THR A 11 -35.13 19.31 21.97
N THR A 12 -33.94 19.90 22.04
CA THR A 12 -33.03 19.98 20.89
C THR A 12 -32.52 18.57 20.57
N PHE A 13 -33.00 17.98 19.49
CA PHE A 13 -32.40 16.77 18.92
C PHE A 13 -31.02 17.15 18.35
N TYR A 14 -29.96 16.80 19.07
CA TYR A 14 -28.64 16.69 18.46
C TYR A 14 -28.67 15.46 17.57
N VAL A 15 -28.82 15.65 16.26
CA VAL A 15 -28.47 14.62 15.29
C VAL A 15 -26.94 14.54 15.33
N SER A 16 -26.41 13.63 16.15
CA SER A 16 -25.02 13.21 16.00
C SER A 16 -24.93 12.58 14.62
N ASN A 17 -24.30 13.27 13.65
CA ASN A 17 -23.85 12.62 12.43
C ASN A 17 -22.84 11.55 12.87
N ALA A 18 -23.31 10.31 13.03
CA ALA A 18 -22.42 9.18 13.16
C ALA A 18 -21.58 9.15 11.88
N GLN A 19 -20.26 9.30 12.01
CA GLN A 19 -19.36 9.14 10.88
C GLN A 19 -19.73 7.84 10.18
N LYS A 20 -19.95 7.90 8.85
CA LYS A 20 -20.08 6.67 8.07
C LYS A 20 -18.75 5.92 8.26
N ASN A 21 -18.80 4.80 8.97
CA ASN A 21 -17.63 4.00 9.35
C ASN A 21 -17.05 3.21 8.15
N GLN A 22 -16.93 3.86 6.99
CA GLN A 22 -16.41 3.31 5.74
C GLN A 22 -15.24 4.18 5.26
N GLY A 23 -14.28 3.55 4.58
CA GLY A 23 -13.02 4.21 4.23
C GLY A 23 -12.23 4.60 5.47
N ILE A 24 -11.56 5.75 5.42
CA ILE A 24 -10.73 6.25 6.52
C ILE A 24 -11.58 6.57 7.77
N ILE A 25 -11.12 6.06 8.91
CA ILE A 25 -11.77 6.23 10.23
C ILE A 25 -10.79 6.72 11.30
N GLY A 26 -11.34 7.32 12.35
CA GLY A 26 -10.61 7.85 13.51
C GLY A 26 -11.25 9.14 14.03
N GLU A 27 -11.25 9.32 15.36
CA GLU A 27 -11.75 10.54 16.00
C GLU A 27 -10.97 11.78 15.51
N SER A 28 -9.66 11.63 15.38
CA SER A 28 -8.76 12.60 14.75
C SER A 28 -8.29 12.12 13.38
N ASN A 29 -7.83 13.07 12.55
CA ASN A 29 -7.18 12.74 11.28
C ASN A 29 -5.78 12.17 11.55
N TRP A 30 -5.63 10.85 11.41
CA TRP A 30 -4.35 10.19 11.67
C TRP A 30 -3.25 10.53 10.67
N PHE A 31 -3.54 11.33 9.63
CA PHE A 31 -2.56 11.82 8.67
C PHE A 31 -1.71 12.96 9.27
N ASP A 32 -2.22 13.62 10.31
CA ASP A 32 -1.60 14.81 10.89
C ASP A 32 -0.22 14.50 11.52
N GLY A 33 0.70 15.45 11.38
CA GLY A 33 2.05 15.40 11.96
C GLY A 33 3.09 14.65 11.11
N TRP A 34 2.75 13.45 10.63
CA TRP A 34 3.75 12.54 10.08
C TRP A 34 3.64 12.28 8.59
N THR A 35 2.64 12.78 7.86
CA THR A 35 2.53 12.60 6.41
C THR A 35 3.12 13.79 5.62
N ASN A 36 3.47 13.58 4.34
CA ASN A 36 3.90 14.62 3.42
C ASN A 36 3.29 14.42 2.03
N PHE A 37 2.35 15.28 1.64
CA PHE A 37 1.73 15.27 0.30
C PHE A 37 2.41 16.25 -0.68
N ARG A 38 3.50 16.90 -0.28
CA ARG A 38 4.29 17.80 -1.12
C ARG A 38 5.80 17.50 -1.06
N PRO A 39 6.22 16.23 -1.18
CA PRO A 39 7.64 15.87 -1.06
C PRO A 39 8.50 16.48 -2.18
N LYS A 40 7.89 16.84 -3.32
CA LYS A 40 8.56 17.54 -4.43
C LYS A 40 9.01 18.96 -4.10
N SER A 41 8.51 19.56 -3.02
CA SER A 41 8.92 20.89 -2.56
C SER A 41 9.48 20.87 -1.13
N THR A 42 9.73 19.68 -0.58
CA THR A 42 10.26 19.53 0.78
C THR A 42 11.77 19.44 0.74
N GLU A 43 12.46 20.37 1.40
CA GLU A 43 13.90 20.33 1.55
C GLU A 43 14.28 19.45 2.74
N TYR A 44 15.36 18.68 2.57
CA TYR A 44 15.98 17.88 3.62
C TYR A 44 17.49 18.15 3.60
N ASP A 45 18.14 18.03 4.76
CA ASP A 45 19.57 18.28 4.88
C ASP A 45 20.41 17.38 3.96
N GLN A 46 21.60 17.87 3.60
CA GLN A 46 22.55 17.09 2.80
C GLN A 46 23.16 15.96 3.62
N ALA A 47 23.56 14.89 2.94
CA ALA A 47 24.13 13.71 3.59
C ALA A 47 25.43 14.05 4.35
N THR A 48 25.53 13.59 5.59
CA THR A 48 26.72 13.72 6.45
C THR A 48 27.44 12.38 6.63
N ARG A 49 26.79 11.27 6.28
CA ARG A 49 27.30 9.90 6.35
C ARG A 49 26.92 9.12 5.09
N ILE A 50 27.80 8.22 4.67
CA ILE A 50 27.57 7.31 3.54
C ILE A 50 27.40 5.89 4.08
N LEU A 51 26.41 5.16 3.57
CA LEU A 51 26.18 3.74 3.78
C LEU A 51 26.45 3.01 2.46
N VAL A 52 27.32 2.01 2.50
CA VAL A 52 27.73 1.17 1.37
C VAL A 52 27.98 -0.26 1.84
N GLY A 53 27.71 -1.24 0.97
CA GLY A 53 28.02 -2.65 1.23
C GLY A 53 27.23 -3.26 2.39
N ASP A 54 27.87 -4.17 3.13
CA ASP A 54 27.17 -5.01 4.10
C ASP A 54 27.25 -4.45 5.54
N ILE A 55 26.11 -4.38 6.21
CA ILE A 55 25.98 -4.20 7.65
C ILE A 55 25.84 -5.60 8.28
N LYS A 56 26.94 -6.15 8.81
CA LYS A 56 27.04 -7.52 9.36
C LYS A 56 26.90 -7.60 10.88
N GLU A 57 26.86 -6.46 11.54
CA GLU A 57 26.68 -6.31 12.99
C GLU A 57 25.60 -5.25 13.24
N ASN A 58 25.02 -5.26 14.44
CA ASN A 58 23.98 -4.30 14.80
C ASN A 58 24.48 -2.87 14.62
N MET A 59 23.68 -2.04 13.96
CA MET A 59 24.01 -0.65 13.67
C MET A 59 22.83 0.24 14.03
N THR A 60 23.11 1.44 14.55
CA THR A 60 22.10 2.46 14.82
C THR A 60 22.36 3.69 13.95
N LEU A 61 21.36 4.09 13.16
CA LEU A 61 21.33 5.36 12.46
C LEU A 61 20.69 6.40 13.37
N THR A 62 21.39 7.50 13.60
CA THR A 62 20.98 8.52 14.58
C THR A 62 20.46 9.77 13.89
N LYS A 63 19.50 10.45 14.50
CA LYS A 63 18.84 11.64 13.91
C LYS A 63 19.76 12.84 13.68
N ASN A 64 20.95 12.84 14.31
CA ASN A 64 21.96 13.89 14.16
C ASN A 64 22.72 13.80 12.83
N ASN A 65 22.47 12.75 12.03
CA ASN A 65 23.10 12.56 10.74
C ASN A 65 22.03 12.37 9.65
N VAL A 66 22.40 12.78 8.44
CA VAL A 66 21.70 12.36 7.22
C VAL A 66 22.55 11.31 6.52
N TYR A 67 21.93 10.20 6.19
CA TYR A 67 22.61 9.06 5.59
C TYR A 67 22.36 9.02 4.08
N LEU A 68 23.39 8.71 3.29
CA LEU A 68 23.28 8.44 1.86
C LEU A 68 23.54 6.96 1.60
N ILE A 69 22.56 6.24 1.07
CA ILE A 69 22.72 4.88 0.59
C ILE A 69 23.31 4.94 -0.82
N MET A 70 24.49 4.36 -1.01
CA MET A 70 25.14 4.20 -2.31
C MET A 70 25.28 2.73 -2.66
N GLY A 71 24.83 2.36 -3.86
CA GLY A 71 24.63 0.97 -4.25
C GLY A 71 23.56 0.29 -3.39
N THR A 72 23.54 -1.04 -3.40
CA THR A 72 22.72 -1.79 -2.45
C THR A 72 23.47 -1.95 -1.12
N VAL A 73 22.82 -1.55 -0.04
CA VAL A 73 23.28 -1.77 1.34
C VAL A 73 22.52 -2.95 1.93
N HIS A 74 23.24 -4.00 2.32
CA HIS A 74 22.66 -5.23 2.84
C HIS A 74 22.77 -5.28 4.35
N VAL A 75 21.64 -5.38 5.07
CA VAL A 75 21.65 -5.75 6.49
C VAL A 75 21.63 -7.28 6.55
N ALA A 76 22.75 -7.87 6.90
CA ALA A 76 23.01 -9.30 6.77
C ALA A 76 23.52 -9.91 8.09
N ASN A 77 23.79 -11.22 8.08
CA ASN A 77 24.37 -11.93 9.24
C ASN A 77 23.53 -11.79 10.53
N LYS A 78 22.20 -11.77 10.40
CA LYS A 78 21.26 -11.61 11.52
C LYS A 78 21.41 -10.28 12.28
N ALA A 79 22.04 -9.29 11.65
CA ALA A 79 22.16 -7.95 12.22
C ALA A 79 20.80 -7.26 12.34
N VAL A 80 20.73 -6.33 13.27
CA VAL A 80 19.59 -5.42 13.45
C VAL A 80 20.04 -4.00 13.09
N LEU A 81 19.40 -3.43 12.08
CA LEU A 81 19.53 -2.01 11.76
C LEU A 81 18.46 -1.22 12.51
N THR A 82 18.88 -0.42 13.49
CA THR A 82 17.99 0.49 14.22
C THR A 82 18.08 1.89 13.63
N ILE A 83 16.94 2.56 13.47
CA ILE A 83 16.88 3.92 12.93
C ILE A 83 16.10 4.79 13.91
N GLU A 84 16.74 5.84 14.44
CA GLU A 84 16.11 6.75 15.38
C GLU A 84 15.00 7.60 14.71
N PRO A 85 13.93 7.97 15.46
CA PRO A 85 12.93 8.91 14.98
C PRO A 85 13.52 10.20 14.43
N GLY A 86 12.98 10.69 13.31
CA GLY A 86 13.44 11.91 12.64
C GLY A 86 14.70 11.76 11.77
N THR A 87 15.28 10.56 11.67
CA THR A 87 16.43 10.31 10.78
C THR A 87 16.01 10.44 9.32
N VAL A 88 16.85 11.14 8.54
CA VAL A 88 16.73 11.23 7.08
C VAL A 88 17.75 10.32 6.42
N ILE A 89 17.28 9.49 5.50
CA ILE A 89 18.06 8.59 4.66
C ILE A 89 17.77 8.93 3.20
N ARG A 90 18.82 9.12 2.42
CA ARG A 90 18.74 9.48 1.00
C ARG A 90 19.25 8.32 0.16
N GLY A 91 18.55 7.95 -0.90
CA GLY A 91 19.01 6.97 -1.88
C GLY A 91 19.76 7.67 -3.02
N ASP A 92 20.95 7.19 -3.37
CA ASP A 92 21.73 7.74 -4.47
C ASP A 92 21.17 7.34 -5.84
N PHE A 93 20.89 8.33 -6.68
CA PHE A 93 20.39 8.09 -8.04
C PHE A 93 21.37 7.33 -8.93
N ASN A 94 22.66 7.66 -8.90
CA ASN A 94 23.61 7.12 -9.87
C ASN A 94 23.90 5.65 -9.63
N THR A 95 24.02 5.25 -8.37
CA THR A 95 24.35 3.88 -7.95
C THR A 95 23.12 3.03 -7.67
N THR A 96 21.90 3.56 -7.87
CA THR A 96 20.66 2.87 -7.50
C THR A 96 20.67 2.51 -6.01
N GLY A 97 20.84 3.53 -5.15
CA GLY A 97 20.82 3.38 -3.71
C GLY A 97 19.61 2.55 -3.27
N THR A 98 19.84 1.41 -2.61
CA THR A 98 18.80 0.45 -2.20
C THR A 98 19.12 -0.09 -0.81
N LEU A 99 18.13 -0.18 0.08
CA LEU A 99 18.30 -0.82 1.38
C LEU A 99 17.68 -2.23 1.36
N ALA A 100 18.48 -3.26 1.55
CA ALA A 100 18.03 -4.65 1.57
C ALA A 100 18.22 -5.28 2.96
N ILE A 101 17.12 -5.61 3.64
CA ILE A 101 17.11 -6.39 4.88
C ILE A 101 17.04 -7.87 4.50
N VAL A 102 18.16 -8.55 4.60
CA VAL A 102 18.30 -9.94 4.15
C VAL A 102 17.60 -10.89 5.12
N LYS A 103 17.08 -12.01 4.61
CA LYS A 103 16.48 -13.09 5.40
C LYS A 103 17.28 -13.40 6.66
N GLY A 104 16.62 -13.25 7.82
CA GLY A 104 17.18 -13.49 9.15
C GLY A 104 17.70 -12.24 9.87
N SER A 105 17.92 -11.14 9.16
CA SER A 105 18.20 -9.81 9.72
C SER A 105 16.92 -9.02 10.00
N LYS A 106 17.04 -7.88 10.68
CA LYS A 106 15.89 -7.04 11.03
C LYS A 106 16.14 -5.55 10.83
N ILE A 107 15.05 -4.80 10.64
CA ILE A 107 15.03 -3.35 10.72
C ILE A 107 14.12 -2.87 11.86
N MET A 108 14.61 -1.93 12.66
CA MET A 108 13.84 -1.25 13.70
C MET A 108 13.76 0.23 13.36
N ALA A 109 12.85 0.59 12.43
CA ALA A 109 12.58 1.96 12.03
C ALA A 109 11.27 2.41 12.68
N VAL A 110 11.37 2.90 13.90
CA VAL A 110 10.22 3.31 14.73
C VAL A 110 10.28 4.82 14.92
N GLY A 111 9.72 5.56 13.97
CA GLY A 111 9.50 6.99 14.07
C GLY A 111 8.33 7.33 15.01
N THR A 112 7.95 8.60 15.01
CA THR A 112 6.78 9.10 15.76
C THR A 112 5.90 9.96 14.86
N ASP A 113 4.68 10.23 15.31
CA ASP A 113 3.73 11.13 14.63
C ASP A 113 4.28 12.55 14.39
N THR A 114 5.28 12.97 15.17
CA THR A 114 5.93 14.29 15.05
C THR A 114 7.34 14.22 14.47
N ASN A 115 7.99 13.05 14.53
CA ASN A 115 9.33 12.82 14.01
C ASN A 115 9.35 11.52 13.19
N PRO A 116 8.74 11.50 11.98
CA PRO A 116 8.79 10.35 11.10
C PRO A 116 10.22 10.11 10.60
N ILE A 117 10.54 8.86 10.28
CA ILE A 117 11.77 8.50 9.55
C ILE A 117 11.52 8.71 8.06
N ILE A 118 12.47 9.32 7.34
CA ILE A 118 12.29 9.70 5.95
C ILE A 118 13.34 9.01 5.08
N PHE A 119 12.88 8.21 4.12
CA PHE A 119 13.67 7.72 2.99
C PHE A 119 13.30 8.52 1.74
N THR A 120 14.28 9.14 1.07
CA THR A 120 14.00 10.05 -0.05
C THR A 120 15.12 10.13 -1.09
N SER A 121 14.92 10.87 -2.17
CA SER A 121 15.89 11.06 -3.25
C SER A 121 17.10 11.92 -2.82
N ASN A 122 18.29 11.58 -3.33
CA ASN A 122 19.47 12.43 -3.19
C ASN A 122 19.52 13.62 -4.16
N LYS A 123 18.60 13.70 -5.13
CA LYS A 123 18.54 14.84 -6.07
C LYS A 123 18.09 16.14 -5.41
N PRO A 124 18.49 17.30 -5.98
CA PRO A 124 17.95 18.59 -5.58
C PRO A 124 16.44 18.62 -5.80
N VAL A 125 15.73 19.39 -4.97
CA VAL A 125 14.26 19.48 -4.96
C VAL A 125 13.65 19.73 -6.34
N SER A 126 14.28 20.56 -7.17
CA SER A 126 13.82 20.88 -8.53
C SER A 126 13.86 19.71 -9.52
N GLU A 127 14.61 18.64 -9.21
CA GLU A 127 14.88 17.53 -10.14
C GLU A 127 14.31 16.20 -9.67
N ARG A 128 13.67 16.16 -8.49
CA ARG A 128 13.15 14.92 -7.92
C ARG A 128 12.02 14.34 -8.77
N LYS A 129 12.13 13.06 -9.08
CA LYS A 129 11.14 12.32 -9.85
C LYS A 129 10.99 10.89 -9.33
N PRO A 130 9.85 10.23 -9.59
CA PRO A 130 9.74 8.79 -9.39
C PRO A 130 10.95 8.03 -9.95
N GLY A 131 11.40 7.00 -9.23
CA GLY A 131 12.52 6.15 -9.66
C GLY A 131 13.90 6.78 -9.47
N ASP A 132 14.00 7.76 -8.56
CA ASP A 132 15.26 8.42 -8.25
C ASP A 132 16.22 7.55 -7.43
N TRP A 133 15.73 6.48 -6.80
CA TRP A 133 16.53 5.49 -6.08
C TRP A 133 15.79 4.15 -6.00
N GLY A 134 16.44 3.11 -5.49
CA GLY A 134 15.93 1.75 -5.57
C GLY A 134 14.83 1.39 -4.59
N GLY A 135 14.70 2.07 -3.45
CA GLY A 135 13.69 1.73 -2.45
C GLY A 135 14.19 0.81 -1.34
N VAL A 136 13.25 0.18 -0.63
CA VAL A 136 13.52 -0.67 0.54
C VAL A 136 13.01 -2.07 0.30
N ILE A 137 13.84 -3.08 0.54
CA ILE A 137 13.52 -4.49 0.37
C ILE A 137 13.66 -5.20 1.72
N LEU A 138 12.62 -5.90 2.16
CA LEU A 138 12.66 -6.79 3.33
C LEU A 138 12.42 -8.23 2.86
N MET A 139 13.35 -9.13 3.19
CA MET A 139 13.25 -10.55 2.91
C MET A 139 13.11 -11.35 4.20
N GLY A 140 12.16 -12.29 4.23
CA GLY A 140 11.86 -13.15 5.36
C GLY A 140 11.85 -14.63 4.99
N ASP A 141 11.45 -15.45 5.96
CA ASP A 141 11.38 -16.91 5.85
C ASP A 141 9.97 -17.48 6.08
N ALA A 142 8.93 -16.68 5.84
CA ALA A 142 7.54 -17.14 5.84
C ALA A 142 7.19 -17.95 4.57
N PRO A 143 6.07 -18.69 4.57
CA PRO A 143 5.70 -19.51 3.43
C PRO A 143 5.40 -18.72 2.15
N ILE A 144 5.76 -19.32 1.01
CA ILE A 144 5.35 -18.91 -0.34
C ILE A 144 4.70 -20.11 -1.04
N ASN A 145 3.91 -19.86 -2.08
CA ASN A 145 3.21 -20.93 -2.80
C ASN A 145 3.95 -21.44 -4.05
N ARG A 146 5.29 -21.39 -4.04
CA ARG A 146 6.14 -21.97 -5.09
C ARG A 146 6.60 -23.37 -4.70
N PHE A 147 6.88 -24.21 -5.70
CA PHE A 147 7.55 -25.48 -5.48
C PHE A 147 8.87 -25.27 -4.72
N GLY A 148 9.11 -26.10 -3.70
CA GLY A 148 10.28 -25.99 -2.82
C GLY A 148 10.17 -24.93 -1.70
N GLY A 149 9.20 -24.01 -1.76
CA GLY A 149 8.91 -23.05 -0.69
C GLY A 149 10.00 -21.98 -0.45
N VAL A 150 10.96 -21.85 -1.35
CA VAL A 150 12.05 -20.86 -1.32
C VAL A 150 12.22 -20.30 -2.73
N SER A 151 12.49 -19.00 -2.85
CA SER A 151 12.74 -18.34 -4.13
C SER A 151 13.90 -17.34 -4.00
N ALA A 152 14.49 -16.99 -5.14
CA ALA A 152 15.42 -15.88 -5.26
C ALA A 152 14.66 -14.62 -5.70
N SER A 153 14.96 -13.48 -5.08
CA SER A 153 14.41 -12.18 -5.42
C SER A 153 14.99 -11.67 -6.73
N PHE A 154 14.13 -11.19 -7.63
CA PHE A 154 14.56 -10.51 -8.85
C PHE A 154 15.10 -9.09 -8.57
N TYR A 155 14.71 -8.52 -7.43
CA TYR A 155 15.09 -7.17 -7.01
C TYR A 155 16.43 -7.11 -6.27
N GLU A 156 16.97 -8.28 -5.88
CA GLU A 156 18.30 -8.42 -5.29
C GLU A 156 19.16 -9.35 -6.16
N PRO A 157 20.08 -8.82 -6.99
CA PRO A 157 20.86 -9.65 -7.89
C PRO A 157 21.98 -10.44 -7.19
N ASN A 158 22.34 -10.12 -5.94
CA ASN A 158 23.40 -10.84 -5.23
C ASN A 158 22.90 -12.19 -4.69
N PRO A 159 23.42 -13.33 -5.20
CA PRO A 159 22.96 -14.67 -4.79
C PRO A 159 23.26 -15.01 -3.32
N LEU A 160 24.14 -14.25 -2.65
CA LEU A 160 24.37 -14.40 -1.22
C LEU A 160 23.20 -13.86 -0.37
N TYR A 161 22.42 -12.93 -0.92
CA TYR A 161 21.46 -12.11 -0.18
C TYR A 161 20.03 -12.16 -0.71
N ASN A 162 19.79 -12.81 -1.84
CA ASN A 162 18.50 -12.73 -2.54
C ASN A 162 17.48 -13.81 -2.18
N LEU A 163 17.80 -14.74 -1.28
CA LEU A 163 16.89 -15.83 -0.94
C LEU A 163 15.84 -15.41 0.08
N PHE A 164 14.58 -15.74 -0.21
CA PHE A 164 13.44 -15.56 0.70
C PHE A 164 12.52 -16.79 0.67
N GLY A 165 11.58 -16.85 1.60
CA GLY A 165 10.66 -17.98 1.74
C GLY A 165 11.13 -19.02 2.76
N GLY A 166 10.21 -19.84 3.25
CA GLY A 166 10.47 -20.86 4.25
C GLY A 166 9.18 -21.43 4.82
N LEU A 167 9.20 -21.83 6.09
CA LEU A 167 8.05 -22.44 6.77
C LEU A 167 7.55 -21.60 7.96
N ASN A 168 8.23 -20.50 8.28
CA ASN A 168 7.98 -19.75 9.50
C ASN A 168 6.92 -18.67 9.30
N GLU A 169 5.65 -19.05 9.42
CA GLU A 169 4.51 -18.12 9.35
C GLU A 169 4.60 -16.92 10.32
N ASN A 170 5.37 -17.07 11.40
CA ASN A 170 5.55 -16.08 12.45
C ASN A 170 6.93 -15.42 12.40
N SER A 171 7.58 -15.39 11.23
CA SER A 171 8.86 -14.70 11.06
C SER A 171 8.74 -13.21 11.37
N ASP A 172 9.85 -12.63 11.82
CA ASP A 172 9.93 -11.26 12.30
C ASP A 172 11.13 -10.57 11.64
N SER A 173 10.86 -9.74 10.65
CA SER A 173 11.85 -8.90 9.97
C SER A 173 11.93 -7.49 10.58
N GLY A 174 11.22 -7.24 11.68
CA GLY A 174 11.25 -6.00 12.45
C GLY A 174 10.04 -5.11 12.27
N ILE A 175 10.24 -3.79 12.39
CA ILE A 175 9.17 -2.80 12.48
C ILE A 175 9.48 -1.60 11.57
N LEU A 176 8.51 -1.23 10.72
CA LEU A 176 8.40 0.08 10.09
C LEU A 176 7.19 0.80 10.69
N LYS A 177 7.44 1.88 11.42
CA LYS A 177 6.38 2.71 12.03
C LYS A 177 6.67 4.19 11.89
N TYR A 178 5.71 4.98 11.40
CA TYR A 178 5.88 6.41 11.07
C TYR A 178 7.07 6.62 10.12
N VAL A 179 6.99 6.00 8.94
CA VAL A 179 8.03 6.02 7.91
C VAL A 179 7.47 6.64 6.62
N ARG A 180 8.26 7.48 5.98
CA ARG A 180 8.01 7.97 4.61
C ARG A 180 9.03 7.39 3.64
N ILE A 181 8.57 6.90 2.50
CA ILE A 181 9.40 6.44 1.39
C ILE A 181 9.00 7.25 0.15
N GLU A 182 9.89 8.13 -0.29
CA GLU A 182 9.60 9.11 -1.34
C GLU A 182 10.49 8.86 -2.57
N PHE A 183 9.90 8.92 -3.78
CA PHE A 183 10.63 8.91 -5.07
C PHE A 183 11.42 7.63 -5.40
N ALA A 184 11.07 6.51 -4.77
CA ALA A 184 11.69 5.21 -4.99
C ALA A 184 11.21 4.56 -6.31
N GLY A 185 11.62 3.31 -6.53
CA GLY A 185 11.11 2.47 -7.61
C GLY A 185 11.93 2.49 -8.90
N LYS A 186 13.27 2.60 -8.80
CA LYS A 186 14.12 2.79 -9.98
C LYS A 186 14.05 1.59 -10.96
N LYS A 187 13.82 1.89 -12.23
CA LYS A 187 13.95 0.94 -13.34
C LYS A 187 15.41 0.54 -13.54
N ILE A 188 15.70 -0.76 -13.47
CA ILE A 188 17.05 -1.33 -13.61
C ILE A 188 17.34 -1.66 -15.07
N ASP A 189 16.41 -2.34 -15.73
CA ASP A 189 16.48 -2.67 -17.16
C ASP A 189 15.08 -2.76 -17.79
N SER A 190 14.97 -3.35 -18.99
CA SER A 190 13.69 -3.47 -19.70
C SER A 190 12.66 -4.40 -19.01
N LYS A 191 13.10 -5.25 -18.08
CA LYS A 191 12.32 -6.30 -17.42
C LYS A 191 12.20 -6.10 -15.92
N ILE A 192 13.16 -5.43 -15.29
CA ILE A 192 13.21 -5.28 -13.83
C ILE A 192 13.10 -3.80 -13.48
N SER A 193 12.05 -3.48 -12.74
CA SER A 193 11.90 -2.25 -11.97
C SER A 193 11.93 -2.61 -10.49
N LEU A 194 12.49 -1.73 -9.66
CA LEU A 194 12.37 -1.85 -8.21
C LEU A 194 11.10 -1.13 -7.74
N ASN A 195 10.68 -1.38 -6.51
CA ASN A 195 9.47 -0.81 -5.91
C ASN A 195 9.78 0.24 -4.83
N GLY A 196 8.73 0.89 -4.32
CA GLY A 196 8.86 1.73 -3.13
C GLY A 196 9.28 0.91 -1.91
N LEU A 197 8.46 -0.10 -1.60
CA LEU A 197 8.67 -1.06 -0.53
C LEU A 197 8.39 -2.49 -1.02
N THR A 198 9.42 -3.33 -1.05
CA THR A 198 9.28 -4.75 -1.39
C THR A 198 9.28 -5.59 -0.11
N LEU A 199 8.27 -6.45 0.05
CA LEU A 199 8.06 -7.30 1.23
C LEU A 199 7.98 -8.77 0.78
N ALA A 200 9.11 -9.47 0.84
CA ALA A 200 9.23 -10.84 0.35
C ALA A 200 9.22 -11.86 1.50
N ALA A 201 8.17 -12.67 1.59
CA ALA A 201 7.96 -13.72 2.58
C ALA A 201 8.11 -13.27 4.03
N LEU A 202 7.49 -12.13 4.37
CA LEU A 202 7.46 -11.65 5.74
C LEU A 202 6.41 -12.41 6.56
N GLY A 203 6.68 -12.58 7.85
CA GLY A 203 5.79 -13.29 8.77
C GLY A 203 5.03 -12.35 9.69
N SER A 204 4.05 -12.93 10.38
CA SER A 204 3.00 -12.20 11.11
C SER A 204 3.49 -11.36 12.29
N LYS A 205 4.75 -11.57 12.71
CA LYS A 205 5.38 -10.80 13.78
C LYS A 205 6.02 -9.50 13.28
N THR A 206 6.29 -9.38 11.98
CA THR A 206 6.74 -8.14 11.37
C THR A 206 5.62 -7.10 11.43
N LYS A 207 5.95 -5.82 11.69
CA LYS A 207 4.96 -4.75 11.81
C LYS A 207 5.21 -3.62 10.81
N ILE A 208 4.20 -3.34 9.99
CA ILE A 208 4.19 -2.25 9.01
C ILE A 208 2.96 -1.39 9.30
N GLU A 209 3.18 -0.25 9.97
CA GLU A 209 2.11 0.62 10.47
C GLU A 209 2.45 2.08 10.22
N TYR A 210 1.51 2.94 9.82
CA TYR A 210 1.82 4.36 9.59
C TYR A 210 3.01 4.55 8.62
N VAL A 211 2.90 3.95 7.45
CA VAL A 211 3.91 4.08 6.38
C VAL A 211 3.28 4.79 5.19
N GLN A 212 3.97 5.81 4.69
CA GLN A 212 3.58 6.53 3.49
C GLN A 212 4.61 6.28 2.40
N ILE A 213 4.16 5.78 1.25
CA ILE A 213 4.95 5.68 0.04
C ILE A 213 4.43 6.73 -0.94
N SER A 214 5.32 7.49 -1.56
CA SER A 214 4.93 8.60 -2.43
C SER A 214 5.82 8.68 -3.66
N PHE A 215 5.20 8.86 -4.83
CA PHE A 215 5.90 9.01 -6.11
C PHE A 215 6.82 7.82 -6.41
N SER A 216 6.37 6.58 -6.18
CA SER A 216 7.09 5.40 -6.68
C SER A 216 7.01 5.36 -8.22
N SER A 217 8.10 4.97 -8.90
CA SER A 217 8.09 4.79 -10.37
C SER A 217 7.58 3.43 -10.81
N ASP A 218 7.44 2.50 -9.88
CA ASP A 218 6.81 1.20 -10.05
C ASP A 218 5.76 1.09 -8.95
N ASP A 219 5.61 -0.07 -8.30
CA ASP A 219 4.64 -0.22 -7.23
C ASP A 219 5.03 0.57 -6.00
N SER A 220 4.03 1.07 -5.27
CA SER A 220 4.27 1.64 -3.94
C SER A 220 4.68 0.55 -2.96
N VAL A 221 3.94 -0.56 -2.92
CA VAL A 221 4.25 -1.72 -2.09
C VAL A 221 4.05 -3.00 -2.90
N GLU A 222 5.10 -3.82 -2.99
CA GLU A 222 5.06 -5.14 -3.62
C GLU A 222 5.20 -6.23 -2.55
N VAL A 223 4.23 -7.13 -2.45
CA VAL A 223 4.14 -8.16 -1.40
C VAL A 223 4.21 -9.55 -2.01
N ILE A 224 5.29 -10.26 -1.74
CA ILE A 224 5.60 -11.54 -2.38
C ILE A 224 5.58 -12.65 -1.35
N GLY A 225 4.46 -13.35 -1.25
CA GLY A 225 4.19 -14.40 -0.29
C GLY A 225 4.30 -13.95 1.18
N GLY A 226 4.17 -14.90 2.10
CA GLY A 226 4.19 -14.65 3.53
C GLY A 226 2.84 -14.25 4.12
N ASN A 227 2.88 -13.90 5.41
CA ASN A 227 1.74 -13.56 6.24
C ASN A 227 2.00 -12.19 6.87
N ILE A 228 1.44 -11.12 6.31
CA ILE A 228 1.73 -9.74 6.76
C ILE A 228 0.47 -8.89 6.80
N ASP A 229 0.26 -8.19 7.90
CA ASP A 229 -0.86 -7.27 8.06
C ASP A 229 -0.37 -5.81 8.03
N PHE A 230 -1.24 -4.94 7.52
CA PHE A 230 -0.99 -3.52 7.36
C PHE A 230 -2.01 -2.70 8.14
N SER A 231 -1.58 -1.57 8.70
CA SER A 231 -2.47 -0.58 9.30
C SER A 231 -2.01 0.84 9.01
N ASN A 232 -2.91 1.72 8.59
CA ASN A 232 -2.60 3.13 8.35
C ASN A 232 -1.52 3.33 7.27
N ILE A 233 -1.64 2.63 6.14
CA ILE A 233 -0.72 2.78 5.01
C ILE A 233 -1.28 3.77 4.01
N ILE A 234 -0.40 4.60 3.44
CA ILE A 234 -0.73 5.57 2.38
C ILE A 234 0.15 5.25 1.17
N SER A 235 -0.48 4.91 0.04
CA SER A 235 0.15 5.07 -1.27
C SER A 235 -0.32 6.39 -1.88
N TYR A 236 0.62 7.20 -2.36
CA TYR A 236 0.34 8.49 -2.98
C TYR A 236 1.08 8.63 -4.31
N ARG A 237 0.31 8.61 -5.41
CA ARG A 237 0.81 8.77 -6.78
C ARG A 237 1.90 7.76 -7.16
N ALA A 238 1.66 6.47 -6.93
CA ALA A 238 2.42 5.42 -7.58
C ALA A 238 2.29 5.56 -9.11
N THR A 239 3.36 5.26 -9.84
CA THR A 239 3.32 5.28 -11.31
C THR A 239 2.72 3.98 -11.84
N ASP A 240 3.05 2.84 -11.22
CA ASP A 240 2.33 1.60 -11.46
C ASP A 240 1.32 1.31 -10.33
N ASP A 241 1.28 0.11 -9.73
CA ASP A 241 0.24 -0.24 -8.78
C ASP A 241 0.50 0.33 -7.37
N ASP A 242 -0.57 0.65 -6.65
CA ASP A 242 -0.41 1.12 -5.26
C ASP A 242 0.01 -0.05 -4.34
N PHE A 243 -0.58 -1.23 -4.56
CA PHE A 243 -0.26 -2.47 -3.87
C PHE A 243 -0.35 -3.66 -4.83
N ASP A 244 0.75 -4.37 -5.03
CA ASP A 244 0.79 -5.64 -5.74
C ASP A 244 1.02 -6.79 -4.74
N TYR A 245 0.34 -7.91 -4.97
CA TYR A 245 0.33 -9.10 -4.14
C TYR A 245 0.51 -10.34 -4.99
N SER A 246 1.53 -11.13 -4.69
CA SER A 246 1.83 -12.36 -5.43
C SER A 246 2.25 -13.52 -4.53
N MET A 247 2.35 -14.72 -5.09
CA MET A 247 2.96 -15.90 -4.44
C MET A 247 2.32 -16.37 -3.11
N GLY A 248 1.00 -16.24 -2.98
CA GLY A 248 0.23 -16.87 -1.90
C GLY A 248 0.09 -16.03 -0.64
N VAL A 249 0.26 -14.70 -0.72
CA VAL A 249 0.17 -13.79 0.44
C VAL A 249 -1.11 -14.00 1.22
N GLN A 250 -1.00 -14.04 2.55
CA GLN A 250 -2.11 -13.89 3.47
C GLN A 250 -1.99 -12.53 4.17
N SER A 251 -2.94 -11.61 3.94
CA SER A 251 -2.84 -10.25 4.47
C SER A 251 -4.17 -9.64 4.85
N THR A 252 -4.18 -8.87 5.95
CA THR A 252 -5.24 -7.95 6.32
C THR A 252 -4.71 -6.51 6.30
N MET A 253 -5.36 -5.64 5.53
CA MET A 253 -5.10 -4.21 5.51
C MET A 253 -6.23 -3.45 6.20
N ASN A 254 -5.88 -2.63 7.18
CA ASN A 254 -6.83 -1.85 7.97
C ASN A 254 -6.60 -0.35 7.80
N ASN A 255 -7.68 0.43 7.70
CA ASN A 255 -7.67 1.90 7.80
C ASN A 255 -6.57 2.57 6.95
N SER A 256 -6.49 2.20 5.67
CA SER A 256 -5.40 2.59 4.75
C SER A 256 -5.96 3.24 3.48
N ILE A 257 -5.10 3.88 2.68
CA ILE A 257 -5.55 4.59 1.47
C ILE A 257 -4.56 4.45 0.31
N ALA A 258 -5.12 4.30 -0.89
CA ALA A 258 -4.44 4.49 -2.16
C ALA A 258 -5.00 5.76 -2.84
N ILE A 259 -4.12 6.69 -3.18
CA ILE A 259 -4.46 7.97 -3.81
C ILE A 259 -3.70 8.04 -5.14
N ARG A 260 -4.40 7.74 -6.22
CA ARG A 260 -3.85 7.82 -7.58
C ARG A 260 -3.92 9.23 -8.14
N ASN A 261 -3.11 9.49 -9.15
CA ASN A 261 -3.27 10.64 -10.03
C ASN A 261 -3.47 10.13 -11.45
N PRO A 262 -4.51 10.58 -12.18
CA PRO A 262 -4.77 10.11 -13.54
C PRO A 262 -3.64 10.33 -14.54
N TYR A 263 -2.70 11.22 -14.26
CA TYR A 263 -1.54 11.51 -15.12
C TYR A 263 -0.24 10.89 -14.61
N ALA A 264 -0.30 10.04 -13.58
CA ALA A 264 0.79 9.23 -13.06
C ALA A 264 0.42 7.75 -13.18
N SER A 265 0.45 7.23 -14.41
CA SER A 265 0.08 5.84 -14.73
C SER A 265 1.02 5.29 -15.80
N ASP A 266 1.38 4.01 -15.67
CA ASP A 266 2.04 3.23 -16.72
C ASP A 266 1.06 2.95 -17.90
N ASN A 267 1.62 2.71 -19.07
CA ASN A 267 0.97 2.13 -20.24
C ASN A 267 0.46 0.68 -20.01
N THR A 268 0.92 -0.04 -18.98
CA THR A 268 0.53 -1.41 -18.60
C THR A 268 -0.78 -1.49 -17.81
N ARG A 269 -1.38 -0.33 -17.49
CA ARG A 269 -2.54 -0.12 -16.61
C ARG A 269 -2.15 -0.22 -15.15
N SER A 270 -2.50 0.83 -14.42
CA SER A 270 -2.13 0.97 -13.02
C SER A 270 -3.37 1.14 -12.14
N ARG A 271 -3.32 0.56 -10.95
CA ARG A 271 -4.46 0.18 -10.11
C ARG A 271 -4.15 0.45 -8.64
N CYS A 272 -5.18 0.42 -7.80
CA CYS A 272 -4.95 0.45 -6.37
C CYS A 272 -4.49 -0.91 -5.83
N PHE A 273 -5.01 -2.00 -6.39
CA PHE A 273 -4.63 -3.35 -5.99
C PHE A 273 -4.51 -4.25 -7.22
N GLU A 274 -3.36 -4.88 -7.41
CA GLU A 274 -3.20 -6.09 -8.21
C GLU A 274 -3.05 -7.29 -7.27
N ILE A 275 -3.77 -8.37 -7.54
CA ILE A 275 -3.90 -9.51 -6.62
C ILE A 275 -3.78 -10.82 -7.39
N ASP A 276 -2.59 -11.39 -7.28
CA ASP A 276 -2.13 -12.53 -8.04
C ASP A 276 -1.76 -13.68 -7.11
N SER A 277 -2.13 -14.90 -7.49
CA SER A 277 -1.73 -16.06 -6.70
C SER A 277 -0.31 -16.49 -7.06
N TYR A 278 0.14 -16.24 -8.29
CA TYR A 278 1.44 -16.67 -8.79
C TYR A 278 1.95 -15.74 -9.89
N ASP A 279 3.28 -15.60 -9.97
CA ASP A 279 3.95 -14.92 -11.09
C ASP A 279 3.82 -15.74 -12.38
N LYS A 280 4.02 -17.06 -12.25
CA LYS A 280 4.03 -18.01 -13.36
C LYS A 280 3.46 -19.34 -12.91
N ILE A 281 2.50 -19.86 -13.69
CA ILE A 281 1.78 -21.09 -13.36
C ILE A 281 2.73 -22.30 -13.23
N GLU A 282 3.84 -22.34 -13.98
CA GLU A 282 4.81 -23.43 -13.92
C GLU A 282 5.58 -23.51 -12.59
N ASN A 283 5.65 -22.39 -11.84
CA ASN A 283 6.35 -22.33 -10.55
C ASN A 283 5.40 -22.55 -9.36
N TYR A 284 4.09 -22.48 -9.60
CA TYR A 284 3.05 -22.50 -8.59
C TYR A 284 2.75 -23.91 -8.08
N ASP A 285 2.80 -24.10 -6.77
CA ASP A 285 2.39 -25.32 -6.08
C ASP A 285 0.91 -25.17 -5.62
N PRO A 286 -0.05 -25.81 -6.32
CA PRO A 286 -1.48 -25.66 -6.01
C PRO A 286 -1.91 -26.29 -4.68
N THR A 287 -1.01 -27.02 -4.00
CA THR A 287 -1.27 -27.56 -2.65
C THR A 287 -1.05 -26.53 -1.55
N LYS A 288 -0.41 -25.40 -1.86
CA LYS A 288 -0.12 -24.32 -0.92
C LYS A 288 -1.27 -23.31 -0.84
N LYS A 289 -1.18 -22.42 0.14
CA LYS A 289 -2.14 -21.32 0.31
C LYS A 289 -2.09 -20.42 -0.93
N LYS A 290 -3.27 -20.04 -1.39
CA LYS A 290 -3.52 -19.08 -2.47
C LYS A 290 -3.54 -17.66 -1.92
N THR A 291 -3.24 -16.66 -2.73
CA THR A 291 -3.28 -15.26 -2.28
C THR A 291 -4.68 -14.90 -1.77
N TYR A 292 -4.76 -14.40 -0.54
CA TYR A 292 -6.02 -13.99 0.09
C TYR A 292 -5.83 -12.71 0.91
N ILE A 293 -6.49 -11.65 0.45
CA ILE A 293 -6.35 -10.30 1.00
C ILE A 293 -7.67 -9.84 1.63
N LYS A 294 -7.60 -9.29 2.84
CA LYS A 294 -8.75 -8.69 3.53
C LYS A 294 -8.55 -7.19 3.67
N LEU A 295 -9.45 -6.41 3.08
CA LEU A 295 -9.46 -4.95 3.15
C LEU A 295 -10.57 -4.51 4.10
N ASN A 296 -10.19 -3.85 5.19
CA ASN A 296 -11.11 -3.24 6.14
C ASN A 296 -10.86 -1.73 6.22
N ASN A 297 -11.89 -0.92 5.98
CA ASN A 297 -11.75 0.53 6.08
C ASN A 297 -10.66 1.10 5.15
N VAL A 298 -10.50 0.48 3.97
CA VAL A 298 -9.55 0.95 2.95
C VAL A 298 -10.24 1.92 2.01
N THR A 299 -9.56 3.01 1.68
CA THR A 299 -10.01 4.01 0.70
C THR A 299 -9.19 3.89 -0.59
N MET A 300 -9.84 3.84 -1.73
CA MET A 300 -9.23 3.87 -3.06
C MET A 300 -9.80 5.10 -3.77
N THR A 301 -8.96 6.04 -4.14
CA THR A 301 -9.42 7.29 -4.76
C THR A 301 -8.37 7.92 -5.66
N ASN A 302 -8.75 9.02 -6.28
CA ASN A 302 -7.91 9.85 -7.13
C ASN A 302 -7.81 11.25 -6.52
N ASP A 303 -6.66 11.91 -6.67
CA ASP A 303 -6.51 13.30 -6.24
C ASP A 303 -6.94 14.34 -7.30
N GLU A 304 -7.31 13.86 -8.49
CA GLU A 304 -7.95 14.62 -9.56
C GLU A 304 -9.07 13.78 -10.19
N GLU A 305 -10.05 14.44 -10.82
CA GLU A 305 -11.11 13.73 -11.53
C GLU A 305 -10.54 12.99 -12.74
N ASN A 306 -10.95 11.75 -12.92
CA ASN A 306 -10.52 10.88 -14.02
C ASN A 306 -11.28 11.18 -15.33
N THR A 307 -11.30 12.44 -15.76
CA THR A 307 -12.06 12.89 -16.93
C THR A 307 -11.56 12.30 -18.25
N MET A 308 -10.27 11.94 -18.31
CA MET A 308 -9.63 11.34 -19.47
C MET A 308 -9.71 9.80 -19.50
N GLY A 309 -10.24 9.16 -18.44
CA GLY A 309 -10.34 7.71 -18.36
C GLY A 309 -8.99 6.98 -18.29
N LEU A 310 -7.94 7.65 -17.80
CA LEU A 310 -6.58 7.11 -17.71
C LEU A 310 -6.42 6.16 -16.53
N VAL A 311 -7.20 6.35 -15.45
CA VAL A 311 -7.33 5.37 -14.38
C VAL A 311 -8.47 4.42 -14.71
N LYS A 312 -8.18 3.12 -14.75
CA LYS A 312 -9.14 2.11 -15.18
C LYS A 312 -9.84 1.50 -13.98
N GLU A 313 -9.55 0.25 -13.64
CA GLU A 313 -10.07 -0.46 -12.48
C GLU A 313 -9.39 -0.01 -11.18
N ALA A 314 -10.10 -0.09 -10.05
CA ALA A 314 -9.46 0.06 -8.74
C ALA A 314 -8.70 -1.21 -8.34
N ILE A 315 -9.25 -2.39 -8.64
CA ILE A 315 -8.70 -3.70 -8.27
C ILE A 315 -8.64 -4.59 -9.51
N SER A 316 -7.50 -5.25 -9.74
CA SER A 316 -7.34 -6.42 -10.61
C SER A 316 -7.29 -7.68 -9.75
N LEU A 317 -8.08 -8.70 -10.10
CA LEU A 317 -8.09 -9.98 -9.40
C LEU A 317 -7.87 -11.13 -10.38
N LYS A 318 -6.69 -11.75 -10.27
CA LYS A 318 -6.25 -12.85 -11.13
C LYS A 318 -6.68 -14.23 -10.62
N PRO A 319 -6.51 -15.29 -11.44
CA PRO A 319 -6.94 -16.63 -11.08
C PRO A 319 -6.29 -17.13 -9.80
N ASP A 320 -7.05 -17.94 -9.06
CA ASP A 320 -6.61 -18.49 -7.77
C ASP A 320 -6.30 -17.43 -6.70
N SER A 321 -6.72 -16.18 -6.88
CA SER A 321 -6.66 -15.12 -5.87
C SER A 321 -8.03 -14.86 -5.24
N TYR A 322 -8.04 -14.45 -3.98
CA TYR A 322 -9.28 -14.12 -3.27
C TYR A 322 -9.18 -12.81 -2.50
N ILE A 323 -10.33 -12.15 -2.34
CA ILE A 323 -10.43 -10.90 -1.61
C ILE A 323 -11.66 -10.87 -0.68
N GLU A 324 -11.50 -10.22 0.46
CA GLU A 324 -12.59 -9.78 1.33
C GLU A 324 -12.55 -8.25 1.45
N VAL A 325 -13.63 -7.57 1.04
CA VAL A 325 -13.76 -6.11 1.07
C VAL A 325 -14.89 -5.74 2.02
N ASN A 326 -14.54 -5.06 3.11
CA ASN A 326 -15.46 -4.68 4.18
C ASN A 326 -15.24 -3.22 4.56
N LYS A 327 -16.33 -2.44 4.65
CA LYS A 327 -16.24 -1.01 5.04
C LYS A 327 -15.27 -0.19 4.20
N CYS A 328 -15.03 -0.57 2.94
CA CYS A 328 -14.14 0.17 2.07
C CYS A 328 -14.89 1.28 1.34
N LEU A 329 -14.13 2.25 0.85
CA LEU A 329 -14.60 3.33 -0.01
C LEU A 329 -13.79 3.30 -1.31
N VAL A 330 -14.48 3.22 -2.45
CA VAL A 330 -13.83 3.29 -3.78
C VAL A 330 -14.45 4.45 -4.54
N ALA A 331 -13.64 5.35 -5.08
CA ALA A 331 -14.14 6.56 -5.72
C ALA A 331 -13.39 6.97 -6.99
N GLY A 332 -14.12 7.10 -8.10
CA GLY A 332 -13.64 7.75 -9.33
C GLY A 332 -12.87 6.85 -10.31
N PHE A 333 -13.20 5.56 -10.37
CA PHE A 333 -12.57 4.58 -11.28
C PHE A 333 -13.48 4.22 -12.46
N SER A 334 -12.91 3.74 -13.57
CA SER A 334 -13.71 3.17 -14.65
C SER A 334 -14.48 1.93 -14.18
N SER A 335 -13.85 1.05 -13.41
CA SER A 335 -14.53 -0.05 -12.72
C SER A 335 -14.05 -0.25 -11.28
N PHE A 336 -14.87 -0.87 -10.44
CA PHE A 336 -14.43 -1.25 -9.09
C PHE A 336 -13.46 -2.44 -9.15
N ILE A 337 -13.86 -3.58 -9.73
CA ILE A 337 -12.98 -4.75 -9.89
C ILE A 337 -12.99 -5.22 -11.34
N ALA A 338 -11.79 -5.40 -11.91
CA ALA A 338 -11.57 -6.19 -13.12
C ALA A 338 -11.17 -7.62 -12.73
N LEU A 339 -11.82 -8.60 -13.34
CA LEU A 339 -11.65 -10.02 -13.06
C LEU A 339 -11.02 -10.71 -14.27
N ASP A 340 -10.03 -11.56 -14.05
CA ASP A 340 -9.60 -12.52 -15.07
C ASP A 340 -10.78 -13.42 -15.47
N ASP A 341 -10.83 -13.86 -16.73
CA ASP A 341 -11.91 -14.73 -17.24
C ASP A 341 -12.10 -15.99 -16.39
N LYS A 342 -11.01 -16.56 -15.84
CA LYS A 342 -11.08 -17.74 -14.97
C LYS A 342 -11.61 -17.42 -13.57
N CYS A 343 -11.64 -16.15 -13.17
CA CYS A 343 -12.27 -15.69 -11.93
C CYS A 343 -13.81 -15.59 -12.05
N LEU A 344 -14.37 -15.64 -13.26
CA LEU A 344 -15.81 -15.48 -13.53
C LEU A 344 -16.66 -16.74 -13.23
N GLU A 345 -16.07 -17.81 -12.71
CA GLU A 345 -16.81 -19.01 -12.31
C GLU A 345 -17.52 -18.85 -10.97
N ARG A 346 -18.78 -19.33 -10.88
CA ARG A 346 -19.65 -19.15 -9.69
C ARG A 346 -19.04 -19.60 -8.37
N ASP A 347 -18.22 -20.65 -8.36
CA ASP A 347 -17.61 -21.17 -7.13
C ASP A 347 -16.53 -20.25 -6.55
N ASN A 348 -15.92 -19.39 -7.38
CA ASN A 348 -15.00 -18.36 -6.90
C ASN A 348 -15.74 -17.22 -6.19
N PHE A 349 -17.00 -16.96 -6.54
CA PHE A 349 -17.78 -15.89 -5.92
C PHE A 349 -18.19 -16.15 -4.46
N LYS A 350 -18.14 -17.40 -4.01
CA LYS A 350 -18.37 -17.75 -2.58
C LYS A 350 -17.14 -17.47 -1.72
N LYS A 351 -15.95 -17.48 -2.33
CA LYS A 351 -14.67 -17.25 -1.64
C LYS A 351 -14.34 -15.76 -1.58
N ASN A 352 -14.73 -15.02 -2.60
CA ASN A 352 -14.68 -13.55 -2.61
C ASN A 352 -15.87 -12.96 -1.83
N LYS A 353 -15.59 -12.04 -0.91
CA LYS A 353 -16.61 -11.41 -0.06
C LYS A 353 -16.54 -9.91 -0.21
N ILE A 354 -17.66 -9.27 -0.57
CA ILE A 354 -17.73 -7.82 -0.73
C ILE A 354 -19.00 -7.36 -0.06
N TYR A 355 -18.88 -6.52 0.97
CA TYR A 355 -20.00 -6.10 1.79
C TYR A 355 -19.72 -4.79 2.52
N ASN A 356 -20.79 -4.12 2.97
CA ASN A 356 -20.73 -2.90 3.77
C ASN A 356 -19.80 -1.82 3.21
N SER A 357 -19.67 -1.68 1.88
CA SER A 357 -18.70 -0.78 1.26
C SER A 357 -19.41 0.23 0.35
N THR A 358 -18.83 1.42 0.19
CA THR A 358 -19.35 2.46 -0.72
C THR A 358 -18.51 2.49 -1.99
N ILE A 359 -19.17 2.41 -3.13
CA ILE A 359 -18.57 2.55 -4.45
C ILE A 359 -19.17 3.80 -5.09
N ASP A 360 -18.37 4.86 -5.17
CA ASP A 360 -18.80 6.17 -5.66
C ASP A 360 -18.22 6.48 -7.04
N SER A 361 -19.07 6.92 -7.96
CA SER A 361 -18.62 7.44 -9.25
C SER A 361 -17.74 6.46 -10.05
N CYS A 362 -17.96 5.15 -9.87
CA CYS A 362 -17.44 4.13 -10.78
C CYS A 362 -18.38 3.97 -11.97
N ALA A 363 -17.83 3.86 -13.19
CA ALA A 363 -18.66 3.66 -14.38
C ALA A 363 -19.30 2.27 -14.39
N GLU A 364 -18.52 1.25 -14.01
CA GLU A 364 -18.98 -0.13 -13.80
C GLU A 364 -18.54 -0.67 -12.43
N LEU A 365 -19.22 -1.69 -11.91
CA LEU A 365 -18.77 -2.35 -10.68
C LEU A 365 -17.78 -3.46 -11.01
N PHE A 366 -18.23 -4.45 -11.77
CA PHE A 366 -17.43 -5.62 -12.14
C PHE A 366 -17.28 -5.71 -13.66
N THR A 367 -16.03 -5.83 -14.10
CA THR A 367 -15.66 -6.06 -15.50
C THR A 367 -14.76 -7.28 -15.65
N ASP A 368 -14.60 -7.79 -16.87
CA ASP A 368 -13.44 -8.60 -17.21
C ASP A 368 -12.19 -7.70 -17.36
N GLU A 369 -11.05 -8.30 -17.69
CA GLU A 369 -9.83 -7.54 -17.97
C GLU A 369 -9.92 -6.70 -19.25
N ALA A 370 -10.78 -7.04 -20.20
CA ALA A 370 -11.04 -6.20 -21.37
C ALA A 370 -11.93 -4.97 -21.05
N LEU A 371 -12.27 -4.75 -19.77
CA LEU A 371 -13.20 -3.72 -19.29
C LEU A 371 -14.63 -3.88 -19.81
N VAL A 372 -15.00 -5.10 -20.22
CA VAL A 372 -16.38 -5.44 -20.58
C VAL A 372 -17.14 -5.83 -19.32
N LYS A 373 -18.36 -5.31 -19.19
CA LYS A 373 -19.22 -5.54 -18.02
C LYS A 373 -19.48 -7.04 -17.78
N ALA A 374 -19.16 -7.52 -16.60
CA ALA A 374 -19.38 -8.91 -16.18
C ALA A 374 -20.79 -9.08 -15.58
N LEU A 375 -21.82 -9.25 -16.42
CA LEU A 375 -23.23 -9.30 -15.99
C LEU A 375 -23.51 -10.34 -14.88
N ASN A 376 -23.02 -11.58 -15.05
CA ASN A 376 -23.23 -12.67 -14.09
C ASN A 376 -22.62 -12.39 -12.70
N VAL A 377 -21.55 -11.60 -12.65
CA VAL A 377 -20.88 -11.22 -11.40
C VAL A 377 -21.66 -10.12 -10.69
N ASN A 378 -22.11 -9.12 -11.44
CA ASN A 378 -22.94 -8.03 -10.92
C ASN A 378 -24.18 -8.59 -10.20
N ASP A 379 -24.89 -9.56 -10.82
CA ASP A 379 -26.09 -10.17 -10.23
C ASP A 379 -25.82 -10.93 -8.92
N TRP A 380 -24.60 -11.45 -8.72
CA TRP A 380 -24.22 -12.18 -7.51
C TRP A 380 -23.86 -11.25 -6.34
N PHE A 381 -23.12 -10.18 -6.61
CA PHE A 381 -22.63 -9.25 -5.58
C PHE A 381 -23.64 -8.15 -5.25
N MET A 382 -24.70 -7.99 -6.04
CA MET A 382 -25.80 -7.05 -5.79
C MET A 382 -27.01 -7.67 -5.08
N GLN A 383 -26.92 -8.92 -4.60
CA GLN A 383 -27.98 -9.55 -3.81
C GLN A 383 -28.14 -8.86 -2.45
N THR A 384 -29.36 -8.86 -1.92
CA THR A 384 -29.80 -8.03 -0.77
C THR A 384 -29.03 -8.23 0.55
N ASP A 385 -28.25 -9.30 0.68
CA ASP A 385 -27.38 -9.60 1.83
C ASP A 385 -25.95 -9.02 1.69
N LYS A 386 -25.61 -8.44 0.53
CA LYS A 386 -24.32 -7.84 0.21
C LYS A 386 -24.48 -6.34 -0.02
N LEU A 387 -24.56 -5.61 1.09
CA LEU A 387 -24.87 -4.17 1.15
C LEU A 387 -23.73 -3.32 0.55
N LEU A 388 -23.66 -3.25 -0.78
CA LEU A 388 -22.93 -2.22 -1.49
C LEU A 388 -23.78 -0.94 -1.58
N ASN A 389 -23.21 0.17 -1.16
CA ASN A 389 -23.80 1.49 -1.34
C ASN A 389 -23.20 2.13 -2.60
N ILE A 390 -24.00 2.22 -3.67
CA ILE A 390 -23.54 2.78 -4.95
C ILE A 390 -23.97 4.25 -5.03
N THR A 391 -23.01 5.17 -5.21
CA THR A 391 -23.25 6.61 -5.20
C THR A 391 -22.58 7.33 -6.37
N LYS A 392 -22.92 8.62 -6.58
CA LYS A 392 -22.34 9.49 -7.63
C LYS A 392 -22.05 10.90 -7.09
N VAL A 393 -21.57 10.96 -5.85
CA VAL A 393 -21.27 12.21 -5.12
C VAL A 393 -20.03 12.90 -5.70
N GLY A 394 -19.04 12.11 -6.11
CA GLY A 394 -17.78 12.59 -6.67
C GLY A 394 -16.73 12.95 -5.61
N ILE A 395 -15.45 12.76 -5.95
CA ILE A 395 -14.31 12.91 -5.04
C ILE A 395 -14.24 14.26 -4.30
N ASN A 396 -14.70 15.34 -4.94
CA ASN A 396 -14.69 16.69 -4.37
C ASN A 396 -15.72 16.89 -3.24
N SER A 397 -16.74 16.04 -3.20
CA SER A 397 -17.85 16.13 -2.24
C SER A 397 -17.84 15.00 -1.21
N LEU A 398 -17.13 13.90 -1.45
CA LEU A 398 -17.08 12.73 -0.56
C LEU A 398 -16.37 13.01 0.78
N PHE A 399 -15.22 13.66 0.72
CA PHE A 399 -14.27 13.76 1.83
C PHE A 399 -14.42 15.08 2.59
N ILE A 400 -14.08 15.09 3.88
CA ILE A 400 -13.98 16.32 4.70
C ILE A 400 -13.10 17.35 3.98
N ASN A 401 -11.91 16.93 3.53
CA ASN A 401 -11.01 17.75 2.72
C ASN A 401 -10.09 16.88 1.84
N ASN A 402 -10.35 16.77 0.54
CA ASN A 402 -9.48 16.02 -0.38
C ASN A 402 -8.31 16.85 -0.94
N ASN A 403 -8.10 18.09 -0.49
CA ASN A 403 -7.06 18.95 -1.02
C ASN A 403 -5.67 18.52 -0.50
N VAL A 404 -4.97 17.69 -1.29
CA VAL A 404 -3.62 17.21 -0.99
C VAL A 404 -2.57 18.33 -0.86
N LYS A 405 -2.86 19.55 -1.32
CA LYS A 405 -1.96 20.70 -1.13
C LYS A 405 -2.12 21.37 0.24
N HIS A 406 -3.23 21.13 0.94
CA HIS A 406 -3.63 21.84 2.16
C HIS A 406 -4.26 20.89 3.20
N LYS A 407 -3.43 20.16 3.96
CA LYS A 407 -3.84 19.26 5.06
C LYS A 407 -5.04 18.36 4.68
N PRO A 408 -4.83 17.33 3.85
CA PRO A 408 -5.92 16.45 3.44
C PRO A 408 -6.50 15.67 4.62
N ASP A 409 -7.80 15.46 4.58
CA ASP A 409 -8.61 14.64 5.48
C ASP A 409 -9.60 13.83 4.63
N PHE A 410 -9.25 12.56 4.42
CA PHE A 410 -10.00 11.62 3.60
C PHE A 410 -11.07 10.84 4.38
N ARG A 411 -11.46 11.31 5.58
CA ARG A 411 -12.69 10.82 6.23
C ARG A 411 -13.91 11.32 5.46
N LEU A 412 -14.98 10.53 5.44
CA LEU A 412 -16.25 10.90 4.80
C LEU A 412 -16.95 12.06 5.53
N LYS A 413 -17.63 12.94 4.78
CA LYS A 413 -18.48 14.03 5.30
C LYS A 413 -19.76 13.55 5.99
#